data_AF-A0A2G9S487-F1
#
_entry.id   AF-A0A2G9S487-F1
#
_cell.length_a   1.000
_cell.length_b   1.000
_cell.length_c   1.000
_cell.angle_alpha   90.00
_cell.angle_beta   90.00
_cell.angle_gamma   90.00
#
_symmetry.space_group_name_H-M   'P 1'
#
loop_
_entity.id
_entity.type
_entity.pdbx_description
1 polymer ?
#
loop_
_entity_poly.entity_id
_entity_poly.type
_entity_poly.pdbx_seq_one_letter_code
_entity_poly.pdbx_strand_id
1 'polypeptide(L)'
;MGVAITNLTLGHNDYPDPDTFTWEEYLAETGTTAVPARAFHTRPPHGFKVNMKLEAVDRRSPSLIRVASVVDVEECRIKVKRS
;
A
#
# COMPACT_ATOMS: atom_id res chain seq x y z
N MET A 1 -2.09 -13.83 3.68
CA MET A 1 -3.22 -13.86 2.74
C MET A 1 -3.91 -12.51 2.82
N GLY A 2 -3.94 -11.74 1.73
CA GLY A 2 -4.54 -10.40 1.74
C GLY A 2 -6.05 -10.52 1.63
N VAL A 3 -6.80 -9.98 2.58
CA VAL A 3 -8.23 -9.74 2.42
C VAL A 3 -8.37 -8.33 1.86
N ALA A 4 -8.75 -8.21 0.60
CA ALA A 4 -9.17 -6.91 0.07
C ALA A 4 -10.62 -6.70 0.54
N ILE A 5 -10.78 -6.00 1.66
CA ILE A 5 -12.09 -5.65 2.20
C ILE A 5 -12.70 -4.62 1.23
N THR A 6 -13.60 -5.05 0.35
CA THR A 6 -14.24 -4.16 -0.63
C THR A 6 -15.40 -3.35 -0.07
N ASN A 7 -15.69 -3.36 1.24
CA ASN A 7 -16.68 -2.47 1.85
C ASN A 7 -16.24 -2.00 3.24
N LEU A 8 -16.20 -0.68 3.40
CA LEU A 8 -15.86 0.04 4.63
C LEU A 8 -16.93 -0.19 5.71
N THR A 9 -16.75 -1.16 6.62
CA THR A 9 -17.45 -1.15 7.91
C THR A 9 -16.63 -1.87 8.97
N LEU A 10 -16.17 -1.08 9.96
CA LEU A 10 -15.43 -1.42 11.18
C LEU A 10 -13.99 -1.88 10.93
N GLY A 11 -13.04 -0.97 11.17
CA GLY A 11 -11.64 -1.37 11.35
C GLY A 11 -11.53 -2.25 12.59
N HIS A 12 -10.51 -3.11 12.64
CA HIS A 12 -10.26 -4.03 13.76
C HIS A 12 -10.37 -3.36 15.15
N ASN A 13 -10.00 -2.08 15.27
CA ASN A 13 -10.06 -1.32 16.54
C ASN A 13 -11.47 -0.89 16.99
N ASP A 14 -12.47 -0.95 16.11
CA ASP A 14 -13.87 -0.62 16.42
C ASP A 14 -14.73 -1.88 16.60
N TYR A 15 -14.13 -3.07 16.46
CA TYR A 15 -14.81 -4.34 16.69
C TYR A 15 -15.10 -4.50 18.19
N PRO A 16 -16.28 -4.99 18.60
CA PRO A 16 -16.71 -5.02 20.01
C PRO A 16 -15.75 -5.72 20.97
N ASP A 17 -14.95 -6.66 20.47
CA ASP A 17 -13.86 -7.30 21.19
C ASP A 17 -12.71 -7.64 20.21
N PRO A 18 -11.73 -6.74 20.02
CA PRO A 18 -10.69 -6.92 19.02
C PRO A 18 -9.78 -8.11 19.33
N ASP A 19 -9.62 -8.49 20.60
CA ASP A 19 -8.77 -9.60 21.03
C ASP A 19 -9.37 -10.98 20.65
N THR A 20 -10.68 -11.04 20.39
CA THR A 20 -11.38 -12.26 19.96
C THR A 20 -11.76 -12.27 18.49
N PHE A 21 -11.36 -11.25 17.71
CA PHE A 21 -11.68 -11.15 16.29
C PHE A 21 -11.23 -12.37 15.48
N THR A 22 -12.15 -12.95 14.71
CA THR A 22 -11.87 -13.96 13.68
C THR A 22 -12.40 -13.51 12.31
N TRP A 23 -11.71 -13.89 11.24
CA TRP A 23 -12.17 -13.57 9.89
C TRP A 23 -13.43 -14.36 9.52
N GLU A 24 -13.53 -15.59 10.01
CA GLU A 24 -14.65 -16.49 9.75
C GLU A 24 -15.97 -15.92 10.29
N GLU A 25 -15.99 -15.46 11.54
CA GLU A 25 -17.17 -14.85 12.15
C GLU A 25 -17.50 -13.51 11.46
N TYR A 26 -16.51 -12.65 11.25
CA TYR A 26 -16.72 -11.36 10.58
C TYR A 26 -17.32 -11.51 9.16
N LEU A 27 -16.82 -12.45 8.37
CA LEU A 27 -17.36 -12.71 7.03
C LEU A 27 -18.79 -13.27 7.10
N ALA A 28 -19.08 -14.12 8.09
CA ALA A 28 -20.43 -14.65 8.31
C ALA A 28 -21.42 -13.56 8.77
N GLU A 29 -21.03 -12.73 9.74
CA GLU A 29 -21.84 -11.62 10.27
C GLU A 29 -22.14 -10.56 9.20
N THR A 30 -21.15 -10.24 8.37
CA THR A 30 -21.31 -9.23 7.30
C THR A 30 -21.94 -9.80 6.01
N GLY A 31 -22.08 -11.12 5.91
CA GLY A 31 -22.52 -11.79 4.68
C GLY A 31 -21.58 -11.55 3.49
N THR A 32 -20.29 -11.29 3.75
CA THR A 32 -19.30 -10.99 2.71
C THR A 32 -18.44 -12.21 2.39
N THR A 33 -17.70 -12.12 1.28
CA THR A 33 -16.77 -13.18 0.86
C THR A 33 -15.36 -12.61 0.73
N ALA A 34 -14.38 -13.42 1.11
CA ALA A 34 -12.98 -13.05 0.93
C ALA A 34 -12.65 -12.98 -0.57
N VAL A 35 -11.89 -11.96 -0.95
CA VAL A 35 -11.38 -11.85 -2.32
C VAL A 35 -10.48 -13.06 -2.62
N PRO A 36 -10.68 -13.77 -3.74
CA PRO A 36 -9.89 -14.94 -4.08
C PRO A 36 -8.39 -14.63 -4.14
N ALA A 37 -7.54 -15.50 -3.60
CA ALA A 37 -6.08 -15.33 -3.62
C ALA A 37 -5.52 -15.07 -5.03
N ARG A 38 -6.12 -15.71 -6.05
CA ARG A 38 -5.77 -15.54 -7.48
C ARG A 38 -6.03 -14.14 -8.04
N ALA A 39 -6.84 -13.33 -7.37
CA ALA A 39 -7.08 -11.94 -7.79
C ALA A 39 -5.87 -11.04 -7.46
N PHE A 40 -5.05 -11.45 -6.49
CA PHE A 40 -3.85 -10.72 -6.09
C PHE A 40 -2.67 -11.08 -6.99
N HIS A 41 -2.02 -10.04 -7.51
CA HIS A 41 -0.81 -10.17 -8.32
C HIS A 41 0.32 -9.45 -7.62
N THR A 42 1.37 -10.19 -7.25
CA THR A 42 2.57 -9.60 -6.64
C THR A 42 3.32 -8.77 -7.68
N ARG A 43 3.54 -7.49 -7.39
CA ARG A 43 4.36 -6.63 -8.25
C ARG A 43 5.82 -7.08 -8.14
N PRO A 44 6.56 -7.21 -9.26
CA PRO A 44 8.00 -7.42 -9.17
C PRO A 44 8.69 -6.21 -8.51
N PRO A 45 9.85 -6.43 -7.85
CA PRO A 45 10.70 -5.35 -7.37
C PRO A 45 11.07 -4.40 -8.51
N HIS A 46 11.21 -3.12 -8.19
CA HIS A 46 11.60 -2.13 -9.21
C HIS A 46 13.11 -2.15 -9.50
N GLY A 47 13.53 -1.61 -10.64
CA GLY A 47 14.94 -1.59 -11.06
C GLY A 47 15.77 -0.37 -10.61
N PHE A 48 15.21 0.55 -9.81
CA PHE A 48 15.93 1.77 -9.39
C PHE A 48 17.14 1.45 -8.51
N LYS A 49 18.21 2.23 -8.71
CA LYS A 49 19.44 2.17 -7.91
C LYS A 49 19.75 3.57 -7.35
N VAL A 50 20.41 3.60 -6.20
CA VAL A 50 20.92 4.85 -5.61
C VAL A 50 21.79 5.58 -6.64
N ASN A 51 21.70 6.91 -6.65
CA ASN A 51 22.33 7.85 -7.58
C ASN A 51 21.71 7.98 -8.99
N MET A 52 20.73 7.15 -9.35
CA MET A 52 19.95 7.37 -10.58
C MET A 52 19.24 8.74 -10.54
N LYS A 53 19.14 9.40 -11.69
CA LYS A 53 18.44 10.67 -11.87
C LYS A 53 17.05 10.41 -12.47
N LEU A 54 16.06 11.18 -12.04
CA LEU A 54 14.71 11.17 -12.59
C LEU A 54 14.04 12.53 -12.41
N GLU A 55 12.86 12.70 -13.01
CA GLU A 55 11.96 13.81 -12.74
C GLU A 55 10.89 13.40 -11.72
N ALA A 56 10.61 14.27 -10.75
CA ALA A 56 9.59 14.03 -9.74
C ALA A 56 8.80 15.31 -9.43
N VAL A 57 7.52 15.15 -9.10
CA VAL A 57 6.67 16.24 -8.62
C VAL A 57 7.19 16.76 -7.27
N ASP A 58 7.25 18.08 -7.11
CA ASP A 58 7.69 18.69 -5.86
C ASP A 58 6.59 18.60 -4.79
N ARG A 59 6.85 17.86 -3.71
CA ARG A 59 5.90 17.72 -2.58
C ARG A 59 5.50 19.05 -1.92
N ARG A 60 6.32 20.11 -2.00
CA ARG A 60 6.00 21.44 -1.46
C ARG A 60 5.28 22.34 -2.47
N SER A 61 5.36 22.02 -3.75
CA SER A 61 4.77 22.80 -4.84
C SER A 61 4.31 21.84 -5.94
N PRO A 62 3.15 21.18 -5.79
CA PRO A 62 2.72 20.08 -6.66
C PRO A 62 2.54 20.45 -8.15
N SER A 63 2.51 21.73 -8.48
CA SER A 63 2.50 22.23 -9.87
C SER A 63 3.86 22.14 -10.57
N LEU A 64 4.95 21.82 -9.86
CA LEU A 64 6.31 21.76 -10.40
C LEU A 64 6.82 20.33 -10.48
N ILE A 65 7.46 20.01 -11.60
CA ILE A 65 8.30 18.82 -11.79
C ILE A 65 9.76 19.28 -11.69
N ARG A 66 10.60 18.53 -10.95
CA ARG A 66 12.01 18.85 -10.75
C ARG A 66 12.90 17.64 -10.96
N VAL A 67 14.15 17.90 -11.34
CA VAL A 67 15.20 16.89 -11.35
C VAL A 67 15.49 16.44 -9.92
N ALA A 68 15.49 15.13 -9.72
CA ALA A 68 15.75 14.48 -8.45
C ALA A 68 16.72 13.31 -8.61
N SER A 69 17.34 12.93 -7.50
CA SER A 69 18.22 11.78 -7.40
C SER A 69 17.63 10.75 -6.45
N VAL A 70 17.72 9.47 -6.80
CA VAL A 70 17.43 8.37 -5.88
C VAL A 70 18.50 8.35 -4.79
N VAL A 71 18.08 8.49 -3.54
CA VAL A 71 18.97 8.47 -2.36
C VAL A 71 18.80 7.24 -1.49
N ASP A 72 17.71 6.48 -1.68
CA ASP A 72 17.44 5.23 -0.98
C ASP A 72 16.45 4.36 -1.76
N VAL A 73 16.51 3.03 -1.55
CA VAL A 73 15.73 2.01 -2.26
C VAL A 73 15.17 0.99 -1.28
N GLU A 74 13.85 0.81 -1.30
CA GLU A 74 13.11 -0.26 -0.63
C GLU A 74 12.46 -1.18 -1.69
N GLU A 75 11.86 -2.30 -1.28
CA GLU A 75 11.28 -3.29 -2.22
C GLU A 75 10.26 -2.69 -3.19
N CYS A 76 9.40 -1.81 -2.68
CA CYS A 76 8.31 -1.20 -3.45
C CYS A 76 8.36 0.33 -3.57
N ARG A 77 9.40 0.98 -3.04
CA ARG A 77 9.48 2.44 -2.90
C ARG A 77 10.92 2.95 -3.07
N ILE A 78 11.05 4.17 -3.58
CA ILE A 78 12.31 4.91 -3.60
C ILE A 78 12.19 6.19 -2.78
N LYS A 79 13.31 6.61 -2.18
CA LYS A 79 13.45 7.96 -1.63
C LYS A 79 14.18 8.82 -2.64
N VAL A 80 13.61 9.98 -2.96
CA VAL A 80 14.21 10.95 -3.86
C VAL A 80 14.58 12.23 -3.14
N LYS A 81 15.72 12.80 -3.49
CA LYS A 81 16.16 14.13 -3.05
C LYS A 81 16.23 15.04 -4.27
N ARG A 82 15.73 16.28 -4.15
CA ARG A 82 15.97 17.28 -5.20
C ARG A 82 17.47 17.41 -5.43
N SER A 83 17.86 17.48 -6.70
CA SER A 83 19.24 17.83 -7.05
C SER A 83 19.52 19.28 -6.67
#